data_AF-A0A8H7R4S8-F1
#
_entry.id   AF-A0A8H7R4S8-F1
#
_cell.length_a   1.000
_cell.length_b   1.000
_cell.length_c   1.000
_cell.angle_alpha   90.00
_cell.angle_beta   90.00
_cell.angle_gamma   90.00
#
_symmetry.space_group_name_H-M   'P 1'
#
loop_
_entity.id
_entity.type
_entity.pdbx_description
1 polymer ?
#
loop_
_entity_poly.entity_id
_entity_poly.type
_entity_poly.pdbx_seq_one_letter_code
_entity_poly.pdbx_strand_id
1 'polypeptide(L)'
;MTKQDLSPPATPPTHSPVPYRLNLQHQLLSTETEETGEKQDHLTNLKNSFHLLTSTQKQYFLFDIINSCDNSQLTFLNSIIAPRLKVDFLKELPPEISLSILSYITVPSTLARAACVSKHWSALIRDETLWKSLCKTHNYKPPNNDGFCYRDYFRRKYSIASAWHTGGKVTTVDGGFSQGLVTSLQFDEKFTVVGCDNHRIEVFDTNSGKKVRTLEGHEGGVWALQFKGGDEQDSERILLSGGCDRDVRVWDLNRGKLKYILRGHTSTVRCLKIRDKRIAVTGSRDTTLRVWDIKRGVLLHILSGHQASVRCVDIHGDIAVSGSYDSTARIWDLRTGTCKHVLIGHVSQIYTIVTNGTIIATGSMDAHIRIWSVETGECLSTLHGHTSLVGQLQLSGNTLVSGGADGCLRVWSMETFECTQQFSAHDNSITCLQFDDDHILSAANDGKVKLWDIKRGRLLRNFTQPSKIVWKIQFNNTKAVVLMQRPRSDGSDEGKTVMEIHDFDLSASSPIEGL
;
A
#
# COMPACT_ATOMS: atom_id res chain seq x y z
N MET A 1 3.38 -3.54 34.74
CA MET A 1 4.35 -4.64 34.64
C MET A 1 4.79 -4.76 33.20
N THR A 2 5.88 -4.07 32.89
CA THR A 2 6.51 -3.95 31.57
C THR A 2 7.31 -5.22 31.28
N LYS A 3 6.96 -5.93 30.20
CA LYS A 3 7.85 -6.96 29.63
C LYS A 3 8.99 -6.22 28.94
N GLN A 4 10.17 -6.24 29.55
CA GLN A 4 11.41 -5.84 28.92
C GLN A 4 11.68 -6.81 27.76
N ASP A 5 11.72 -6.27 26.54
CA ASP A 5 12.35 -6.92 25.39
C ASP A 5 13.85 -7.05 25.68
N LEU A 6 14.23 -8.17 26.30
CA LEU A 6 15.62 -8.62 26.35
C LEU A 6 15.99 -9.09 24.95
N SER A 7 16.65 -8.22 24.20
CA SER A 7 17.40 -8.60 23.01
C SER A 7 18.36 -9.73 23.38
N PRO A 8 18.43 -10.82 22.60
CA PRO A 8 19.46 -11.83 22.82
C PRO A 8 20.84 -11.16 22.69
N PRO A 9 21.82 -11.53 23.53
CA PRO A 9 23.16 -10.98 23.41
C PRO A 9 23.66 -11.22 21.98
N ALA A 10 24.18 -10.16 21.36
CA ALA A 10 24.75 -10.23 20.03
C ALA A 10 25.78 -11.36 20.00
N THR A 11 25.51 -12.41 19.22
CA THR A 11 26.54 -13.38 18.88
C THR A 11 27.68 -12.60 18.20
N PRO A 12 28.94 -12.74 18.66
CA PRO A 12 30.06 -12.09 18.00
C PRO A 12 30.07 -12.48 16.52
N PRO A 13 30.56 -11.59 15.62
CA PRO A 13 30.52 -11.82 14.19
C PRO A 13 31.14 -13.18 13.90
N THR A 14 30.36 -14.07 13.31
CA THR A 14 30.88 -15.33 12.80
C THR A 14 31.87 -14.95 11.72
N HIS A 15 33.16 -15.13 11.99
CA HIS A 15 34.20 -14.89 11.00
C HIS A 15 33.80 -15.63 9.73
N SER A 16 33.73 -14.90 8.63
CA SER A 16 33.64 -15.43 7.28
C SER A 16 34.64 -16.59 7.16
N PRO A 17 34.29 -17.71 6.50
CA PRO A 17 35.27 -18.75 6.24
C PRO A 17 36.31 -18.15 5.27
N VAL A 18 37.36 -17.57 5.83
CA VAL A 18 38.59 -17.27 5.10
C VAL A 18 39.00 -18.60 4.47
N PRO A 19 39.35 -18.66 3.17
CA PRO A 19 39.81 -19.88 2.54
C PRO A 19 41.21 -20.25 3.08
N TYR A 20 41.28 -20.68 4.34
CA TYR A 20 42.49 -21.19 4.97
C TYR A 20 42.85 -22.59 4.46
N ARG A 21 41.98 -23.19 3.64
CA ARG A 21 42.07 -24.56 3.16
C ARG A 21 43.22 -24.84 2.19
N LEU A 22 43.88 -23.80 1.67
CA LEU A 22 44.97 -23.96 0.69
C LEU A 22 46.35 -23.48 1.19
N ASN A 23 46.43 -22.70 2.27
CA ASN A 23 47.73 -22.15 2.71
C ASN A 23 48.45 -22.94 3.81
N LEU A 24 47.77 -23.77 4.61
CA LEU A 24 48.43 -24.51 5.70
C LEU A 24 49.21 -25.75 5.21
N GLN A 25 48.73 -26.40 4.14
CA GLN A 25 49.48 -27.50 3.53
C GLN A 25 50.78 -26.99 2.91
N HIS A 26 50.83 -25.73 2.48
CA HIS A 26 52.05 -25.07 2.03
C HIS A 26 52.89 -24.48 3.17
N GLN A 27 52.28 -23.95 4.24
CA GLN A 27 53.03 -23.34 5.36
C GLN A 27 53.76 -24.36 6.24
N LEU A 28 53.18 -25.55 6.48
CA LEU A 28 53.89 -26.63 7.19
C LEU A 28 55.00 -27.27 6.34
N LEU A 29 54.99 -27.06 5.02
CA LEU A 29 56.04 -27.51 4.11
C LEU A 29 57.15 -26.46 3.89
N SER A 30 56.95 -25.20 4.26
CA SER A 30 57.87 -24.11 3.90
C SER A 30 58.73 -23.57 5.05
N THR A 31 58.57 -24.06 6.28
CA THR A 31 59.39 -23.66 7.43
C THR A 31 59.79 -24.88 8.25
N GLU A 32 60.74 -25.68 7.76
CA GLU A 32 61.69 -26.41 8.58
C GLU A 32 62.75 -27.06 7.68
N THR A 33 63.93 -26.45 7.69
CA THR A 33 65.18 -26.91 7.08
C THR A 33 65.78 -28.08 7.88
N GLU A 34 66.06 -29.18 7.18
CA GLU A 34 67.10 -30.21 7.44
C GLU A 34 67.02 -31.23 8.61
N GLU A 35 65.90 -31.38 9.35
CA GLU A 35 65.75 -32.45 10.38
C GLU A 35 64.64 -33.50 10.11
N THR A 36 64.21 -33.67 8.86
CA THR A 36 62.84 -34.16 8.56
C THR A 36 62.68 -35.66 8.23
N GLY A 37 63.70 -36.51 8.36
CA GLY A 37 63.55 -37.97 8.11
C GLY A 37 62.88 -38.73 9.25
N GLU A 38 63.54 -38.79 10.41
CA GLU A 38 63.10 -39.63 11.55
C GLU A 38 61.81 -39.12 12.22
N LYS A 39 61.57 -37.80 12.27
CA LYS A 39 60.37 -37.21 12.85
C LYS A 39 59.12 -37.46 11.99
N GLN A 40 59.28 -37.49 10.66
CA GLN A 40 58.21 -37.79 9.72
C GLN A 40 57.85 -39.29 9.77
N ASP A 41 58.85 -40.15 9.93
CA ASP A 41 58.68 -41.58 10.16
C ASP A 41 57.95 -41.86 11.49
N HIS A 42 58.25 -41.11 12.54
CA HIS A 42 57.56 -41.25 13.83
C HIS A 42 56.08 -40.88 13.74
N LEU A 43 55.74 -39.78 13.08
CA LEU A 43 54.34 -39.37 12.87
C LEU A 43 53.57 -40.40 12.02
N THR A 44 54.23 -40.95 11.01
CA THR A 44 53.65 -41.96 10.12
C THR A 44 53.43 -43.29 10.87
N ASN A 45 54.37 -43.69 11.73
CA ASN A 45 54.26 -44.86 12.60
C ASN A 45 53.16 -44.71 13.66
N LEU A 46 53.02 -43.52 14.25
CA LEU A 46 51.96 -43.22 15.22
C LEU A 46 50.58 -43.23 14.56
N LYS A 47 50.46 -42.73 13.32
CA LYS A 47 49.24 -42.84 12.51
C LYS A 47 48.89 -44.28 12.17
N ASN A 48 49.86 -45.09 11.73
CA ASN A 48 49.65 -46.51 11.45
C ASN A 48 49.24 -47.29 12.71
N SER A 49 49.86 -46.98 13.85
CA SER A 49 49.51 -47.57 15.14
C SER A 49 48.10 -47.19 15.57
N PHE A 50 47.67 -45.93 15.36
CA PHE A 50 46.30 -45.50 15.63
C PHE A 50 45.27 -46.26 14.80
N HIS A 51 45.57 -46.61 13.54
CA HIS A 51 44.65 -47.38 12.70
C HIS A 51 44.41 -48.81 13.24
N LEU A 52 45.42 -49.43 13.86
CA LEU A 52 45.38 -50.79 14.42
C LEU A 52 44.61 -50.91 15.75
N LEU A 53 44.32 -49.78 16.42
CA LEU A 53 43.58 -49.78 17.69
C LEU A 53 42.08 -50.10 17.52
N THR A 54 41.49 -50.73 18.53
CA THR A 54 40.03 -50.94 18.63
C THR A 54 39.29 -49.62 18.91
N SER A 55 37.97 -49.54 18.68
CA SER A 55 37.19 -48.30 18.84
C SER A 55 37.28 -47.70 20.26
N THR A 56 37.28 -48.53 21.31
CA THR A 56 37.41 -48.08 22.70
C THR A 56 38.83 -47.56 23.00
N GLN A 57 39.86 -48.24 22.49
CA GLN A 57 41.25 -47.80 22.63
C GLN A 57 41.51 -46.49 21.87
N LYS A 58 40.89 -46.30 20.70
CA LYS A 58 40.94 -45.04 19.96
C LYS A 58 40.35 -43.88 20.75
N GLN A 59 39.22 -44.09 21.44
CA GLN A 59 38.60 -43.06 22.29
C GLN A 59 39.48 -42.69 23.49
N TYR A 60 40.07 -43.68 24.17
CA TYR A 60 40.97 -43.44 25.30
C TYR A 60 42.25 -42.71 24.87
N PHE A 61 42.84 -43.13 23.74
CA PHE A 61 44.01 -42.46 23.18
C PHE A 61 43.72 -41.01 22.78
N LEU A 62 42.56 -40.73 22.18
CA LEU A 62 42.13 -39.36 21.88
C LEU A 62 41.93 -38.53 23.16
N PHE A 63 41.38 -39.12 24.22
CA PHE A 63 41.20 -38.46 25.51
C PHE A 63 42.54 -38.05 26.13
N ASP A 64 43.52 -38.94 26.16
CA ASP A 64 44.86 -38.66 26.70
C ASP A 64 45.61 -37.61 25.87
N ILE A 65 45.48 -37.65 24.54
CA ILE A 65 46.06 -36.61 23.66
C ILE A 65 45.40 -35.26 23.91
N ILE A 66 44.07 -35.19 23.99
CA ILE A 66 43.34 -33.94 24.23
C ILE A 66 43.73 -33.32 25.57
N ASN A 67 43.91 -34.13 26.62
CA ASN A 67 44.36 -33.67 27.94
C ASN A 67 45.83 -33.22 27.96
N SER A 68 46.63 -33.64 26.98
CA SER A 68 48.03 -33.27 26.83
C SER A 68 48.24 -32.07 25.91
N CYS A 69 47.17 -31.54 25.30
CA CYS A 69 47.23 -30.41 24.36
C CYS A 69 47.10 -29.05 25.07
N ASP A 70 47.75 -28.03 24.50
CA ASP A 70 47.60 -26.64 24.94
C ASP A 70 46.36 -25.94 24.30
N ASN A 71 46.02 -24.73 24.77
CA ASN A 71 44.86 -23.97 24.26
C ASN A 71 44.94 -23.66 22.75
N SER A 72 46.14 -23.56 22.18
CA SER A 72 46.32 -23.29 20.75
C SER A 72 45.99 -24.53 19.91
N GLN A 73 46.45 -25.70 20.38
CA GLN A 73 46.21 -27.00 19.77
C GLN A 73 44.74 -27.41 19.91
N LEU A 74 44.09 -27.14 21.05
CA LEU A 74 42.66 -27.40 21.25
C LEU A 74 41.78 -26.50 20.36
N THR A 75 42.16 -25.23 20.17
CA THR A 75 41.42 -24.34 19.26
C THR A 75 41.52 -24.81 17.81
N PHE A 76 42.71 -25.27 17.39
CA PHE A 76 42.92 -25.91 16.10
C PHE A 76 42.11 -27.19 15.96
N LEU A 77 42.13 -28.07 16.97
CA LEU A 77 41.37 -29.31 16.96
C LEU A 77 39.86 -29.04 16.89
N ASN A 78 39.35 -28.07 17.66
CA ASN A 78 37.95 -27.65 17.61
C ASN A 78 37.56 -27.12 16.23
N SER A 79 38.46 -26.38 15.55
CA SER A 79 38.22 -25.90 14.18
C SER A 79 38.04 -27.04 13.16
N ILE A 80 38.61 -28.22 13.43
CA ILE A 80 38.50 -29.42 12.59
C ILE A 80 37.32 -30.30 13.02
N ILE A 81 37.11 -30.47 14.32
CA ILE A 81 36.08 -31.34 14.88
C ILE A 81 34.69 -30.70 14.74
N ALA A 82 34.52 -29.43 15.11
CA ALA A 82 33.20 -28.80 15.14
C ALA A 82 32.46 -28.85 13.79
N PRO A 83 33.09 -28.63 12.62
CA PRO A 83 32.41 -28.80 11.33
C PRO A 83 32.04 -30.24 11.01
N ARG A 84 32.78 -31.24 11.52
CA ARG A 84 32.51 -32.66 11.28
C ARG A 84 31.39 -33.22 12.16
N LEU A 85 31.15 -32.61 13.32
CA LEU A 85 30.06 -32.96 14.23
C LEU A 85 28.75 -32.24 13.89
N LYS A 86 28.75 -31.25 12.99
CA LYS A 86 27.52 -30.60 12.53
C LYS A 86 26.72 -31.56 11.66
N VAL A 87 25.50 -31.84 12.09
CA VAL A 87 24.53 -32.66 11.35
C VAL A 87 23.43 -31.76 10.81
N ASP A 88 22.91 -32.10 9.62
CA ASP A 88 21.69 -31.49 9.11
C ASP A 88 20.49 -32.04 9.91
N PHE A 89 20.15 -31.33 10.99
CA PHE A 89 19.11 -31.77 11.92
C PHE A 89 17.73 -31.95 11.26
N LEU A 90 17.41 -31.18 10.21
CA LEU A 90 16.12 -31.32 9.52
C LEU A 90 16.01 -32.62 8.70
N LYS A 91 17.16 -33.20 8.30
CA LYS A 91 17.20 -34.47 7.59
C LYS A 91 17.04 -35.68 8.52
N GLU A 92 17.48 -35.55 9.77
CA GLU A 92 17.38 -36.61 10.78
C GLU A 92 16.01 -36.64 11.49
N LEU A 93 15.29 -35.51 11.47
CA LEU A 93 13.97 -35.39 12.10
C LEU A 93 12.85 -35.88 11.16
N PRO A 94 11.75 -36.43 11.71
CA PRO A 94 10.51 -36.67 10.97
C PRO A 94 10.01 -35.38 10.29
N PRO A 95 9.42 -35.49 9.07
CA PRO A 95 9.03 -34.33 8.28
C PRO A 95 8.02 -33.42 9.00
N GLU A 96 7.16 -33.97 9.86
CA GLU A 96 6.19 -33.21 10.65
C GLU A 96 6.85 -32.28 11.67
N ILE A 97 7.91 -32.78 12.33
CA ILE A 97 8.69 -31.99 13.30
C ILE A 97 9.49 -30.93 12.55
N SER A 98 10.09 -31.29 11.41
CA SER A 98 10.80 -30.36 10.54
C SER A 98 9.89 -29.22 10.05
N LEU A 99 8.66 -29.52 9.62
CA LEU A 99 7.66 -28.52 9.24
C LEU A 99 7.21 -27.66 10.42
N SER A 100 7.04 -28.26 11.61
CA SER A 100 6.73 -27.51 12.83
C SER A 100 7.84 -26.50 13.17
N ILE A 101 9.11 -26.92 13.11
CA ILE A 101 10.25 -26.02 13.31
C ILE A 101 10.25 -24.88 12.28
N LEU A 102 10.04 -25.19 11.00
CA LEU A 102 9.97 -24.19 9.94
C LEU A 102 8.79 -23.22 10.13
N SER A 103 7.67 -23.66 10.71
CA SER A 103 6.49 -22.83 10.96
C SER A 103 6.73 -21.71 11.97
N TYR A 104 7.73 -21.83 12.85
CA TYR A 104 8.14 -20.75 13.75
C TYR A 104 8.91 -19.63 13.04
N ILE A 105 9.38 -19.85 11.83
CA ILE A 105 10.09 -18.83 11.05
C ILE A 105 9.05 -17.93 10.36
N THR A 106 8.71 -16.82 11.01
CA THR A 106 7.73 -15.86 10.50
C THR A 106 8.29 -14.92 9.42
N VAL A 107 9.62 -14.84 9.30
CA VAL A 107 10.34 -13.95 8.37
C VAL A 107 10.57 -14.66 7.03
N PRO A 108 9.95 -14.21 5.92
CA PRO A 108 10.02 -14.91 4.63
C PRO A 108 11.41 -14.94 4.01
N SER A 109 12.23 -13.90 4.22
CA SER A 109 13.60 -13.87 3.72
C SER A 109 14.49 -14.94 4.36
N THR A 110 14.18 -15.36 5.59
CA THR A 110 14.85 -16.46 6.25
C THR A 110 14.42 -17.80 5.67
N LEU A 111 13.13 -17.99 5.38
CA LEU A 111 12.64 -19.18 4.67
C LEU A 111 13.19 -19.28 3.25
N ALA A 112 13.31 -18.17 2.52
CA ALA A 112 13.92 -18.14 1.20
C ALA A 112 15.40 -18.57 1.24
N ARG A 113 16.16 -18.10 2.23
CA ARG A 113 17.55 -18.54 2.46
C ARG A 113 17.63 -20.00 2.87
N ALA A 114 16.72 -20.47 3.72
CA ALA A 114 16.61 -21.86 4.14
C ALA A 114 16.37 -22.80 2.94
N ALA A 115 15.55 -22.39 1.96
CA ALA A 115 15.30 -23.16 0.75
C ALA A 115 16.55 -23.36 -0.13
N CYS A 116 17.58 -22.51 0.02
CA CYS A 116 18.84 -22.60 -0.71
C CYS A 116 19.88 -23.51 -0.04
N VAL A 117 19.60 -24.06 1.15
CA VAL A 117 20.57 -24.87 1.91
C VAL A 117 20.78 -26.25 1.27
N SER A 118 19.70 -26.96 0.93
CA SER A 118 19.77 -28.27 0.28
C SER A 118 18.48 -28.61 -0.47
N LYS A 119 18.53 -29.63 -1.35
CA LYS A 119 17.33 -30.14 -2.05
C LYS A 119 16.24 -30.61 -1.06
N HIS A 120 16.65 -31.18 0.07
CA HIS A 120 15.72 -31.65 1.11
C HIS A 120 15.02 -30.47 1.81
N TRP A 121 15.76 -29.43 2.19
CA TRP A 121 15.19 -28.21 2.76
C TRP A 121 14.23 -27.52 1.77
N SER A 122 14.60 -27.47 0.49
CA SER A 122 13.73 -26.92 -0.57
C SER A 122 12.43 -27.71 -0.70
N ALA A 123 12.47 -29.05 -0.61
CA ALA A 123 11.27 -29.89 -0.66
C ALA A 123 10.34 -29.65 0.55
N LEU A 124 10.89 -29.54 1.76
CA LEU A 124 10.11 -29.24 2.97
C LEU A 124 9.43 -27.86 2.88
N ILE A 125 10.13 -26.83 2.40
CA ILE A 125 9.59 -25.46 2.31
C ILE A 125 8.53 -25.32 1.20
N ARG A 126 8.47 -26.25 0.24
CA ARG A 126 7.40 -26.27 -0.78
C ARG A 126 6.05 -26.72 -0.23
N ASP A 127 5.98 -27.16 1.03
CA ASP A 127 4.73 -27.57 1.66
C ASP A 127 3.71 -26.42 1.78
N GLU A 128 2.48 -26.67 1.35
CA GLU A 128 1.40 -25.67 1.30
C GLU A 128 0.88 -25.29 2.70
N THR A 129 0.98 -26.17 3.70
CA THR A 129 0.45 -25.90 5.04
C THR A 129 1.26 -24.82 5.75
N LEU A 130 2.57 -24.80 5.52
CA LEU A 130 3.48 -23.75 5.98
C LEU A 130 3.06 -22.37 5.47
N TRP A 131 2.84 -22.25 4.15
CA TRP A 131 2.45 -20.98 3.52
C TRP A 131 1.03 -20.55 3.89
N LYS A 132 0.12 -21.49 4.10
CA LYS A 132 -1.21 -21.21 4.64
C LYS A 132 -1.14 -20.62 6.05
N SER A 133 -0.27 -21.15 6.91
CA SER A 133 -0.03 -20.59 8.24
C SER A 133 0.54 -19.17 8.16
N LEU A 134 1.55 -18.95 7.31
CA LEU A 134 2.15 -17.63 7.11
C LEU A 134 1.16 -16.60 6.55
N CYS A 135 0.28 -16.99 5.62
CA CYS A 135 -0.78 -16.10 5.14
C CYS A 135 -1.69 -15.63 6.29
N LYS A 136 -2.04 -16.53 7.22
CA LYS A 136 -2.82 -16.16 8.42
C LYS A 136 -2.05 -15.21 9.33
N THR A 137 -0.77 -15.49 9.60
CA THR A 137 0.08 -14.63 10.45
C THR A 137 0.23 -13.22 9.88
N HIS A 138 0.35 -13.08 8.56
CA HIS A 138 0.47 -11.78 7.87
C HIS A 138 -0.88 -11.16 7.48
N ASN A 139 -2.01 -11.74 7.92
CA ASN A 139 -3.37 -11.31 7.56
C ASN A 139 -3.65 -11.22 6.05
N TYR A 140 -2.93 -11.99 5.23
CA TYR A 140 -3.23 -12.12 3.82
C TYR A 140 -4.43 -13.05 3.63
N LYS A 141 -5.49 -12.55 3.01
CA LYS A 141 -6.72 -13.30 2.74
C LYS A 141 -6.63 -13.98 1.37
N PRO A 142 -6.34 -15.29 1.30
CA PRO A 142 -6.24 -15.99 0.02
C PRO A 142 -7.64 -16.16 -0.61
N PRO A 143 -7.74 -16.13 -1.95
CA PRO A 143 -8.97 -16.49 -2.66
C PRO A 143 -9.30 -17.99 -2.50
N ASN A 144 -10.59 -18.33 -2.42
CA ASN A 144 -11.09 -19.70 -2.40
C ASN A 144 -11.28 -20.23 -3.83
N ASN A 145 -10.19 -20.41 -4.58
CA ASN A 145 -10.23 -21.00 -5.92
C ASN A 145 -9.51 -22.35 -5.96
N ASP A 146 -10.09 -23.31 -6.69
CA ASP A 146 -9.43 -24.58 -6.99
C ASP A 146 -8.23 -24.33 -7.93
N GLY A 147 -7.05 -24.81 -7.54
CA GLY A 147 -5.77 -24.55 -8.25
C GLY A 147 -4.89 -23.44 -7.66
N PHE A 148 -5.24 -22.94 -6.47
CA PHE A 148 -4.48 -21.91 -5.77
C PHE A 148 -3.25 -22.45 -5.01
N CYS A 149 -2.08 -21.87 -5.27
CA CYS A 149 -0.85 -22.12 -4.51
C CYS A 149 -0.63 -21.02 -3.46
N TYR A 150 -0.58 -21.40 -2.17
CA TYR A 150 -0.39 -20.43 -1.08
C TYR A 150 0.99 -19.78 -1.16
N ARG A 151 2.01 -20.52 -1.62
CA ARG A 151 3.38 -20.01 -1.78
C ARG A 151 3.43 -18.87 -2.79
N ASP A 152 2.86 -19.05 -3.97
CA ASP A 152 2.91 -18.03 -5.04
C ASP A 152 2.10 -16.80 -4.69
N TYR A 153 0.94 -17.00 -4.06
CA TYR A 153 0.15 -15.89 -3.53
C TYR A 153 0.90 -15.10 -2.45
N PHE A 154 1.48 -15.80 -1.47
CA PHE A 154 2.26 -15.16 -0.41
C PHE A 154 3.45 -14.41 -1.01
N ARG A 155 4.19 -15.04 -1.93
CA ARG A 155 5.31 -14.41 -2.65
C ARG A 155 4.86 -13.13 -3.35
N ARG A 156 3.78 -13.17 -4.14
CA ARG A 156 3.25 -11.99 -4.85
C ARG A 156 2.87 -10.88 -3.87
N LYS A 157 2.10 -11.18 -2.81
CA LYS A 157 1.68 -10.20 -1.79
C LYS A 157 2.87 -9.60 -1.04
N TYR A 158 3.83 -10.42 -0.64
CA TYR A 158 5.04 -9.97 0.03
C TYR A 158 5.91 -9.10 -0.89
N SER A 159 6.06 -9.49 -2.17
CA SER A 159 6.78 -8.70 -3.16
C SER A 159 6.13 -7.33 -3.39
N ILE A 160 4.79 -7.27 -3.50
CA ILE A 160 4.05 -6.00 -3.61
C ILE A 160 4.28 -5.14 -2.37
N ALA A 161 4.09 -5.70 -1.16
CA ALA A 161 4.30 -4.97 0.09
C ALA A 161 5.75 -4.45 0.20
N SER A 162 6.74 -5.24 -0.19
CA SER A 162 8.13 -4.80 -0.25
C SER A 162 8.34 -3.69 -1.28
N ALA A 163 7.73 -3.80 -2.47
CA ALA A 163 7.86 -2.82 -3.54
C ALA A 163 7.26 -1.45 -3.16
N TRP A 164 6.21 -1.42 -2.34
CA TRP A 164 5.70 -0.16 -1.77
C TRP A 164 6.77 0.59 -0.97
N HIS A 165 7.57 -0.15 -0.19
CA HIS A 165 8.65 0.39 0.63
C HIS A 165 9.90 0.77 -0.17
N THR A 166 10.33 -0.07 -1.12
CA THR A 166 11.60 0.14 -1.84
C THR A 166 11.45 0.89 -3.15
N GLY A 167 10.24 0.97 -3.71
CA GLY A 167 9.95 1.49 -5.04
C GLY A 167 9.58 0.39 -6.03
N GLY A 168 8.58 0.68 -6.88
CA GLY A 168 8.12 -0.17 -7.97
C GLY A 168 8.60 0.31 -9.34
N LYS A 169 8.04 -0.28 -10.40
CA LYS A 169 8.28 0.18 -11.78
C LYS A 169 7.47 1.45 -12.03
N VAL A 170 8.12 2.52 -12.48
CA VAL A 170 7.44 3.80 -12.78
C VAL A 170 7.34 3.99 -14.29
N THR A 171 6.12 4.18 -14.77
CA THR A 171 5.84 4.57 -16.16
C THR A 171 5.44 6.04 -16.18
N THR A 172 6.27 6.88 -16.80
CA THR A 172 6.01 8.31 -16.94
C THR A 172 5.32 8.57 -18.26
N VAL A 173 4.14 9.20 -18.21
CA VAL A 173 3.35 9.61 -19.36
C VAL A 173 3.34 11.12 -19.42
N ASP A 174 3.94 11.67 -20.46
CA ASP A 174 4.08 13.10 -20.68
C ASP A 174 3.38 13.56 -21.98
N GLY A 175 2.67 12.66 -22.65
CA GLY A 175 1.92 12.93 -23.88
C GLY A 175 0.45 12.56 -23.75
N GLY A 176 -0.39 13.20 -24.56
CA GLY A 176 -1.82 12.90 -24.62
C GLY A 176 -2.70 13.82 -23.77
N PHE A 177 -2.10 14.65 -22.91
CA PHE A 177 -2.80 15.71 -22.18
C PHE A 177 -3.07 16.92 -23.06
N SER A 178 -4.32 17.34 -23.09
CA SER A 178 -4.74 18.63 -23.64
C SER A 178 -4.29 19.77 -22.71
N GLN A 179 -4.01 20.94 -23.28
CA GLN A 179 -3.65 22.13 -22.49
C GLN A 179 -4.85 22.48 -21.59
N GLY A 180 -4.69 22.29 -20.28
CA GLY A 180 -5.76 22.44 -19.29
C GLY A 180 -5.33 21.94 -17.92
N LEU A 181 -5.97 22.47 -16.88
CA LEU A 181 -5.77 22.04 -15.50
C LEU A 181 -6.51 20.72 -15.25
N VAL A 182 -5.82 19.79 -14.58
CA VAL A 182 -6.41 18.55 -14.10
C VAL A 182 -7.25 18.84 -12.86
N THR A 183 -8.53 18.51 -12.91
CA THR A 183 -9.47 18.77 -11.80
C THR A 183 -9.81 17.50 -11.02
N SER A 184 -9.81 16.35 -11.70
CA SER A 184 -10.33 15.09 -11.17
C SER A 184 -9.63 13.89 -11.81
N LEU A 185 -9.48 12.83 -11.01
CA LEU A 185 -8.79 11.59 -11.37
C LEU A 185 -9.59 10.42 -10.85
N GLN A 186 -9.78 9.41 -11.69
CA GLN A 186 -10.26 8.09 -11.33
C GLN A 186 -9.40 7.04 -12.04
N PHE A 187 -9.07 5.92 -11.41
CA PHE A 187 -8.41 4.82 -12.11
C PHE A 187 -8.83 3.45 -11.58
N ASP A 188 -8.64 2.45 -12.42
CA ASP A 188 -8.67 1.03 -12.09
C ASP A 188 -7.55 0.28 -12.83
N GLU A 189 -7.55 -1.06 -12.78
CA GLU A 189 -6.52 -1.88 -13.44
C GLU A 189 -6.45 -1.71 -14.97
N LYS A 190 -7.48 -1.16 -15.61
CA LYS A 190 -7.57 -1.03 -17.07
C LYS A 190 -7.47 0.42 -17.54
N PHE A 191 -8.23 1.32 -16.94
CA PHE A 191 -8.33 2.71 -17.36
C PHE A 191 -7.96 3.69 -16.25
N THR A 192 -7.17 4.69 -16.63
CA THR A 192 -7.00 5.94 -15.88
C THR A 192 -7.79 7.03 -16.59
N VAL A 193 -8.72 7.67 -15.88
CA VAL A 193 -9.64 8.69 -16.38
C VAL A 193 -9.33 10.03 -15.71
N VAL A 194 -9.07 11.04 -16.53
CA VAL A 194 -8.66 12.37 -16.11
C VAL A 194 -9.66 13.40 -16.60
N GLY A 195 -10.20 14.21 -15.68
CA GLY A 195 -11.09 15.32 -16.01
C GLY A 195 -10.31 16.62 -16.04
N CYS A 196 -10.57 17.42 -17.07
CA CYS A 196 -9.88 18.68 -17.30
C CYS A 196 -10.84 19.87 -17.31
N ASP A 197 -10.31 21.05 -16.99
CA ASP A 197 -11.05 22.32 -17.05
C ASP A 197 -11.41 22.76 -18.49
N ASN A 198 -10.65 22.28 -19.48
CA ASN A 198 -10.90 22.48 -20.91
C ASN A 198 -12.03 21.58 -21.49
N HIS A 199 -12.91 21.08 -20.62
CA HIS A 199 -14.14 20.34 -20.95
C HIS A 199 -13.91 18.91 -21.43
N ARG A 200 -12.65 18.48 -21.57
CA ARG A 200 -12.30 17.13 -22.00
C ARG A 200 -12.18 16.17 -20.83
N ILE A 201 -12.50 14.91 -21.12
CA ILE A 201 -12.17 13.79 -20.25
C ILE A 201 -11.22 12.88 -21.03
N GLU A 202 -10.04 12.64 -20.49
CA GLU A 202 -9.01 11.85 -21.14
C GLU A 202 -8.92 10.48 -20.49
N VAL A 203 -8.89 9.44 -21.32
CA VAL A 203 -8.85 8.05 -20.86
C VAL A 203 -7.57 7.43 -21.37
N PHE A 204 -6.77 6.91 -20.45
CA PHE A 204 -5.52 6.23 -20.67
C PHE A 204 -5.65 4.77 -20.26
N ASP A 205 -4.88 3.90 -20.89
CA ASP A 205 -4.71 2.52 -20.45
C ASP A 205 -3.73 2.51 -19.27
N THR A 206 -4.14 1.94 -18.14
CA THR A 206 -3.36 2.01 -16.88
C THR A 206 -2.03 1.28 -17.00
N ASN A 207 -1.97 0.17 -17.75
CA ASN A 207 -0.78 -0.68 -17.81
C ASN A 207 0.29 -0.12 -18.76
N SER A 208 -0.13 0.40 -19.91
CA SER A 208 0.76 0.95 -20.93
C SER A 208 0.98 2.46 -20.81
N GLY A 209 0.11 3.17 -20.09
CA GLY A 209 0.10 4.63 -20.04
C GLY A 209 -0.32 5.31 -21.35
N LYS A 210 -0.74 4.53 -22.37
CA LYS A 210 -1.12 5.09 -23.66
C LYS A 210 -2.51 5.69 -23.60
N LYS A 211 -2.69 6.84 -24.25
CA LYS A 211 -4.01 7.44 -24.42
C LYS A 211 -4.89 6.52 -25.28
N VAL A 212 -6.04 6.14 -24.73
CA VAL A 212 -7.02 5.28 -25.40
C VAL A 212 -8.03 6.15 -26.15
N ARG A 213 -8.56 7.20 -25.51
CA ARG A 213 -9.58 8.08 -26.10
C ARG A 213 -9.72 9.40 -25.34
N THR A 214 -10.42 10.34 -25.97
CA THR A 214 -10.94 11.56 -25.34
C THR A 214 -12.46 11.53 -25.43
N LEU A 215 -13.14 11.69 -24.29
CA LEU A 215 -14.59 11.86 -24.25
C LEU A 215 -14.88 13.36 -24.35
N GLU A 216 -15.55 13.74 -25.42
CA GLU A 216 -15.94 15.12 -25.70
C GLU A 216 -17.46 15.23 -25.66
N GLY A 217 -17.95 16.37 -25.18
CA GLY A 217 -19.38 16.66 -25.08
C GLY A 217 -19.73 17.67 -24.01
N HIS A 218 -18.90 17.86 -22.98
CA HIS A 218 -19.05 18.98 -22.05
C HIS A 218 -18.74 20.32 -22.74
N GLU A 219 -19.48 21.36 -22.35
CA GLU A 219 -19.28 22.75 -22.80
C GLU A 219 -18.63 23.63 -21.71
N GLY A 220 -18.25 23.00 -20.60
CA GLY A 220 -17.66 23.64 -19.43
C GLY A 220 -16.71 22.68 -18.73
N GLY A 221 -15.80 23.21 -17.90
CA GLY A 221 -14.78 22.39 -17.25
C GLY A 221 -15.39 21.26 -16.44
N VAL A 222 -14.79 20.08 -16.51
CA VAL A 222 -15.24 18.91 -15.74
C VAL A 222 -14.63 19.03 -14.35
N TRP A 223 -15.43 18.92 -13.28
CA TRP A 223 -14.97 19.11 -11.89
C TRP A 223 -15.22 17.91 -10.99
N ALA A 224 -16.07 16.99 -11.42
CA ALA A 224 -16.42 15.80 -10.68
C ALA A 224 -16.43 14.59 -11.63
N LEU A 225 -15.76 13.51 -11.22
CA LEU A 225 -15.68 12.25 -11.94
C LEU A 225 -15.77 11.09 -10.96
N GLN A 226 -16.51 10.05 -11.34
CA GLN A 226 -16.47 8.74 -10.70
C GLN A 226 -16.94 7.69 -11.70
N PHE A 227 -16.30 6.52 -11.72
CA PHE A 227 -16.83 5.37 -12.44
C PHE A 227 -17.02 4.19 -11.51
N LYS A 228 -17.86 3.24 -11.94
CA LYS A 228 -18.12 1.99 -11.22
C LYS A 228 -18.26 0.82 -12.19
N GLY A 229 -17.90 -0.37 -11.71
CA GLY A 229 -17.80 -1.59 -12.50
C GLY A 229 -16.41 -1.75 -13.12
N GLY A 230 -16.23 -2.79 -13.92
CA GLY A 230 -14.94 -3.17 -14.47
C GLY A 230 -14.21 -4.27 -13.73
N ASP A 231 -14.84 -4.86 -12.70
CA ASP A 231 -14.35 -5.99 -11.93
C ASP A 231 -14.51 -7.32 -12.70
N GLU A 232 -13.91 -8.40 -12.21
CA GLU A 232 -13.96 -9.73 -12.86
C GLU A 232 -15.39 -10.22 -13.11
N GLN A 233 -16.32 -9.89 -12.22
CA GLN A 233 -17.73 -10.28 -12.32
C GLN A 233 -18.56 -9.32 -13.19
N ASP A 234 -18.07 -8.11 -13.45
CA ASP A 234 -18.81 -7.08 -14.16
C ASP A 234 -17.90 -6.23 -15.06
N SER A 235 -17.81 -6.63 -16.32
CA SER A 235 -16.94 -5.99 -17.30
C SER A 235 -17.34 -4.57 -17.71
N GLU A 236 -18.61 -4.18 -17.51
CA GLU A 236 -19.12 -2.88 -17.96
C GLU A 236 -18.71 -1.78 -16.98
N ARG A 237 -18.09 -0.71 -17.51
CA ARG A 237 -17.68 0.46 -16.75
C ARG A 237 -18.59 1.64 -17.08
N ILE A 238 -19.31 2.14 -16.08
CA ILE A 238 -20.14 3.33 -16.22
C ILE A 238 -19.40 4.50 -15.57
N LEU A 239 -19.13 5.54 -16.34
CA LEU A 239 -18.52 6.79 -15.86
C LEU A 239 -19.59 7.87 -15.75
N LEU A 240 -19.59 8.59 -14.63
CA LEU A 240 -20.31 9.85 -14.48
C LEU A 240 -19.34 11.03 -14.45
N SER A 241 -19.70 12.09 -15.15
CA SER A 241 -19.00 13.37 -15.13
C SER A 241 -19.95 14.52 -14.84
N GLY A 242 -19.49 15.49 -14.03
CA GLY A 242 -20.18 16.74 -13.76
C GLY A 242 -19.29 17.93 -14.06
N GLY A 243 -19.84 18.94 -14.73
CA GLY A 243 -19.09 20.10 -15.19
C GLY A 243 -19.69 21.47 -14.82
N CYS A 244 -19.00 22.53 -15.27
CA CYS A 244 -19.46 23.91 -15.19
C CYS A 244 -20.66 24.20 -16.11
N ASP A 245 -20.87 23.37 -17.12
CA ASP A 245 -22.02 23.41 -18.02
C ASP A 245 -23.32 22.92 -17.39
N ARG A 246 -23.31 22.61 -16.09
CA ARG A 246 -24.48 22.25 -15.25
C ARG A 246 -25.07 20.86 -15.57
N ASP A 247 -24.57 20.22 -16.62
CA ASP A 247 -25.00 18.91 -17.04
C ASP A 247 -24.19 17.81 -16.34
N VAL A 248 -24.87 16.72 -16.00
CA VAL A 248 -24.24 15.47 -15.59
C VAL A 248 -24.30 14.52 -16.77
N ARG A 249 -23.16 13.96 -17.20
CA ARG A 249 -23.11 13.02 -18.33
C ARG A 249 -22.80 11.62 -17.84
N VAL A 250 -23.49 10.65 -18.43
CA VAL A 250 -23.29 9.21 -18.20
C VAL A 250 -22.64 8.61 -19.43
N TRP A 251 -21.50 7.96 -19.27
CA TRP A 251 -20.72 7.38 -20.36
C TRP A 251 -20.56 5.88 -20.19
N ASP A 252 -20.61 5.15 -21.30
CA ASP A 252 -20.02 3.83 -21.39
C ASP A 252 -18.51 4.01 -21.59
N LEU A 253 -17.73 3.71 -20.56
CA LEU A 253 -16.28 3.95 -20.58
C LEU A 253 -15.53 2.96 -21.48
N ASN A 254 -16.03 1.73 -21.63
CA ASN A 254 -15.43 0.73 -22.51
C ASN A 254 -15.56 1.13 -23.98
N ARG A 255 -16.75 1.63 -24.36
CA ARG A 255 -17.05 2.06 -25.73
C ARG A 255 -16.71 3.53 -25.98
N GLY A 256 -16.53 4.33 -24.94
CA GLY A 256 -16.31 5.77 -25.02
C GLY A 256 -17.51 6.53 -25.58
N LYS A 257 -18.73 6.04 -25.35
CA LYS A 257 -19.95 6.63 -25.88
C LYS A 257 -20.75 7.29 -24.77
N LEU A 258 -21.26 8.49 -25.06
CA LEU A 258 -22.24 9.16 -24.23
C LEU A 258 -23.55 8.37 -24.25
N LYS A 259 -24.07 8.03 -23.07
CA LYS A 259 -25.34 7.32 -22.90
C LYS A 259 -26.48 8.28 -22.59
N TYR A 260 -26.28 9.18 -21.63
CA TYR A 260 -27.28 10.15 -21.20
C TYR A 260 -26.67 11.50 -20.86
N ILE A 261 -27.45 12.56 -21.09
CA ILE A 261 -27.23 13.90 -20.56
C ILE A 261 -28.33 14.14 -19.53
N LEU A 262 -27.97 14.20 -18.26
CA LEU A 262 -28.87 14.38 -17.14
C LEU A 262 -28.94 15.88 -16.82
N ARG A 263 -29.96 16.54 -17.39
CA ARG A 263 -30.18 17.97 -17.23
C ARG A 263 -31.03 18.26 -16.00
N GLY A 264 -30.71 19.36 -15.32
CA GLY A 264 -31.58 19.90 -14.29
C GLY A 264 -30.89 20.81 -13.28
N HIS A 265 -29.61 20.57 -12.97
CA HIS A 265 -28.85 21.52 -12.15
C HIS A 265 -28.78 22.89 -12.84
N THR A 266 -28.79 23.96 -12.05
CA THR A 266 -28.81 25.35 -12.57
C THR A 266 -27.46 26.05 -12.40
N SER A 267 -26.50 25.38 -11.78
CA SER A 267 -25.12 25.85 -11.59
C SER A 267 -24.14 24.67 -11.67
N THR A 268 -22.85 24.94 -11.45
CA THR A 268 -21.77 23.94 -11.57
C THR A 268 -22.02 22.72 -10.70
N VAL A 269 -21.92 21.52 -11.30
CA VAL A 269 -21.92 20.25 -10.57
C VAL A 269 -20.58 20.10 -9.87
N ARG A 270 -20.58 20.18 -8.53
CA ARG A 270 -19.35 20.28 -7.74
C ARG A 270 -18.88 18.94 -7.17
N CYS A 271 -19.80 18.06 -6.81
CA CYS A 271 -19.49 16.75 -6.26
C CYS A 271 -20.46 15.71 -6.79
N LEU A 272 -20.02 14.45 -6.86
CA LEU A 272 -20.86 13.35 -7.27
C LEU A 272 -20.44 12.07 -6.57
N LYS A 273 -21.40 11.17 -6.34
CA LYS A 273 -21.18 9.81 -5.85
C LYS A 273 -22.10 8.81 -6.54
N ILE A 274 -21.56 7.66 -6.92
CA ILE A 274 -22.28 6.52 -7.50
C ILE A 274 -22.50 5.47 -6.39
N ARG A 275 -23.76 5.17 -6.08
CA ARG A 275 -24.12 4.10 -5.13
C ARG A 275 -23.95 2.73 -5.79
N ASP A 276 -24.52 2.58 -6.97
CA ASP A 276 -24.47 1.38 -7.79
C ASP A 276 -24.67 1.74 -9.27
N LYS A 277 -24.75 0.75 -10.17
CA LYS A 277 -25.01 0.97 -11.60
C LYS A 277 -26.39 1.53 -11.93
N ARG A 278 -27.22 1.82 -10.91
CA ARG A 278 -28.55 2.38 -11.08
C ARG A 278 -28.67 3.76 -10.46
N ILE A 279 -28.09 4.03 -9.30
CA ILE A 279 -28.31 5.28 -8.56
C ILE A 279 -27.00 6.06 -8.41
N ALA A 280 -27.08 7.35 -8.74
CA ALA A 280 -26.04 8.32 -8.44
C ALA A 280 -26.64 9.58 -7.81
N VAL A 281 -25.82 10.27 -7.02
CA VAL A 281 -26.17 11.55 -6.38
C VAL A 281 -25.17 12.59 -6.84
N THR A 282 -25.67 13.76 -7.24
CA THR A 282 -24.84 14.91 -7.62
C THR A 282 -25.18 16.11 -6.76
N GLY A 283 -24.17 16.83 -6.29
CA GLY A 283 -24.31 18.08 -5.55
C GLY A 283 -23.77 19.25 -6.37
N SER A 284 -24.46 20.39 -6.29
CA SER A 284 -24.20 21.54 -7.15
C SER A 284 -24.04 22.84 -6.35
N ARG A 285 -23.45 23.83 -7.02
CA ARG A 285 -23.42 25.23 -6.54
C ARG A 285 -24.81 25.88 -6.50
N ASP A 286 -25.82 25.23 -7.07
CA ASP A 286 -27.23 25.67 -7.01
C ASP A 286 -27.95 25.33 -5.70
N THR A 287 -27.20 24.91 -4.68
CA THR A 287 -27.68 24.53 -3.34
C THR A 287 -28.50 23.25 -3.26
N THR A 288 -28.68 22.54 -4.38
CA THR A 288 -29.42 21.27 -4.40
C THR A 288 -28.48 20.07 -4.59
N LEU A 289 -28.95 18.91 -4.14
CA LEU A 289 -28.49 17.63 -4.66
C LEU A 289 -29.58 16.99 -5.52
N ARG A 290 -29.17 16.14 -6.45
CA ARG A 290 -30.08 15.39 -7.31
C ARG A 290 -29.74 13.91 -7.30
N VAL A 291 -30.77 13.08 -7.18
CA VAL A 291 -30.68 11.62 -7.23
C VAL A 291 -31.13 11.17 -8.61
N TRP A 292 -30.30 10.40 -9.30
CA TRP A 292 -30.52 9.99 -10.67
C TRP A 292 -30.59 8.47 -10.78
N ASP A 293 -31.52 7.98 -11.61
CA ASP A 293 -31.43 6.62 -12.15
C ASP A 293 -30.52 6.66 -13.40
N ILE A 294 -29.25 6.30 -13.25
CA ILE A 294 -28.25 6.33 -14.32
C ILE A 294 -28.40 5.18 -15.33
N LYS A 295 -29.21 4.16 -15.01
CA LYS A 295 -29.55 3.08 -15.95
C LYS A 295 -30.61 3.58 -16.95
N ARG A 296 -31.60 4.33 -16.45
CA ARG A 296 -32.73 4.87 -17.23
C ARG A 296 -32.52 6.30 -17.72
N GLY A 297 -31.55 7.02 -17.17
CA GLY A 297 -31.28 8.42 -17.52
C GLY A 297 -32.30 9.41 -16.95
N VAL A 298 -32.93 9.11 -15.81
CA VAL A 298 -34.01 9.94 -15.25
C VAL A 298 -33.67 10.52 -13.88
N LEU A 299 -34.19 11.70 -13.59
CA LEU A 299 -34.17 12.29 -12.25
C LEU A 299 -35.20 11.57 -11.37
N LEU A 300 -34.77 11.15 -10.18
CA LEU A 300 -35.65 10.53 -9.18
C LEU A 300 -36.08 11.54 -8.12
N HIS A 301 -35.12 12.25 -7.54
CA HIS A 301 -35.37 13.17 -6.44
C HIS A 301 -34.51 14.43 -6.55
N ILE A 302 -35.08 15.56 -6.13
CA ILE A 302 -34.35 16.81 -5.85
C ILE A 302 -34.28 16.95 -4.34
N LEU A 303 -33.06 16.97 -3.82
CA LEU A 303 -32.78 17.12 -2.40
C LEU A 303 -32.51 18.60 -2.12
N SER A 304 -33.56 19.30 -1.71
CA SER A 304 -33.52 20.74 -1.42
C SER A 304 -33.44 20.99 0.09
N GLY A 305 -32.63 21.97 0.49
CA GLY A 305 -32.55 22.39 1.90
C GLY A 305 -31.27 23.16 2.25
N HIS A 306 -30.16 22.90 1.55
CA HIS A 306 -28.96 23.72 1.70
C HIS A 306 -29.19 25.15 1.21
N GLN A 307 -28.53 26.10 1.88
CA GLN A 307 -28.65 27.54 1.61
C GLN A 307 -27.44 28.10 0.84
N ALA A 308 -26.45 27.24 0.57
CA ALA A 308 -25.27 27.59 -0.21
C ALA A 308 -24.79 26.36 -1.02
N SER A 309 -23.68 26.53 -1.73
CA SER A 309 -23.09 25.49 -2.58
C SER A 309 -22.88 24.17 -1.82
N VAL A 310 -23.37 23.07 -2.40
CA VAL A 310 -23.05 21.73 -1.93
C VAL A 310 -21.63 21.39 -2.37
N ARG A 311 -20.72 21.23 -1.40
CA ARG A 311 -19.29 21.06 -1.68
C ARG A 311 -18.88 19.60 -1.74
N CYS A 312 -19.47 18.75 -0.93
CA CYS A 312 -19.08 17.36 -0.79
C CYS A 312 -20.31 16.47 -0.55
N VAL A 313 -20.23 15.22 -1.00
CA VAL A 313 -21.28 14.22 -0.85
C VAL A 313 -20.63 12.86 -0.66
N ASP A 314 -21.20 12.04 0.22
CA ASP A 314 -20.85 10.62 0.37
C ASP A 314 -22.12 9.76 0.49
N ILE A 315 -22.00 8.47 0.20
CA ILE A 315 -23.14 7.54 0.17
C ILE A 315 -22.76 6.25 0.90
N HIS A 316 -23.64 5.79 1.78
CA HIS A 316 -23.57 4.45 2.34
C HIS A 316 -24.96 3.80 2.35
N GLY A 317 -25.11 2.69 1.62
CA GLY A 317 -26.42 2.07 1.40
C GLY A 317 -27.41 3.06 0.78
N ASP A 318 -28.61 3.14 1.33
CA ASP A 318 -29.68 4.05 0.87
C ASP A 318 -29.63 5.45 1.53
N ILE A 319 -28.52 5.79 2.19
CA ILE A 319 -28.31 7.10 2.83
C ILE A 319 -27.26 7.88 2.06
N ALA A 320 -27.56 9.14 1.76
CA ALA A 320 -26.57 10.11 1.29
C ALA A 320 -26.35 11.16 2.37
N VAL A 321 -25.10 11.63 2.47
CA VAL A 321 -24.72 12.71 3.37
C VAL A 321 -24.08 13.81 2.54
N SER A 322 -24.42 15.06 2.83
CA SER A 322 -23.89 16.21 2.10
C SER A 322 -23.35 17.26 3.05
N GLY A 323 -22.25 17.91 2.64
CA GLY A 323 -21.67 19.06 3.33
C GLY A 323 -21.68 20.29 2.42
N SER A 324 -22.04 21.44 2.99
CA SER A 324 -22.28 22.68 2.26
C SER A 324 -21.49 23.86 2.81
N TYR A 325 -21.40 24.90 1.99
CA TYR A 325 -20.87 26.21 2.37
C TYR A 325 -21.82 27.02 3.28
N ASP A 326 -22.98 26.47 3.63
CA ASP A 326 -23.88 27.03 4.65
C ASP A 326 -23.52 26.58 6.07
N SER A 327 -22.35 25.95 6.24
CA SER A 327 -21.84 25.41 7.51
C SER A 327 -22.67 24.25 8.08
N THR A 328 -23.62 23.69 7.32
CA THR A 328 -24.42 22.52 7.73
C THR A 328 -24.07 21.29 6.91
N ALA A 329 -24.20 20.12 7.55
CA ALA A 329 -24.30 18.85 6.86
C ALA A 329 -25.73 18.32 6.93
N ARG A 330 -26.14 17.51 5.96
CA ARG A 330 -27.50 16.94 5.90
C ARG A 330 -27.45 15.46 5.59
N ILE A 331 -28.38 14.72 6.20
CA ILE A 331 -28.60 13.29 5.97
C ILE A 331 -29.86 13.13 5.15
N TRP A 332 -29.77 12.41 4.05
CA TRP A 332 -30.85 12.21 3.09
C TRP A 332 -31.17 10.75 2.93
N ASP A 333 -32.46 10.45 2.83
CA ASP A 333 -32.92 9.14 2.40
C ASP A 333 -33.05 9.11 0.87
N LEU A 334 -32.30 8.21 0.22
CA LEU A 334 -32.27 8.11 -1.24
C LEU A 334 -33.52 7.47 -1.85
N ARG A 335 -34.33 6.77 -1.05
CA ARG A 335 -35.57 6.12 -1.52
C ARG A 335 -36.74 7.08 -1.55
N THR A 336 -36.80 7.99 -0.56
CA THR A 336 -37.90 8.95 -0.42
C THR A 336 -37.53 10.34 -0.94
N GLY A 337 -36.23 10.66 -1.00
CA GLY A 337 -35.73 11.99 -1.32
C GLY A 337 -35.88 13.00 -0.18
N THR A 338 -36.11 12.56 1.05
CA THR A 338 -36.35 13.45 2.20
C THR A 338 -35.10 13.70 3.02
N CYS A 339 -34.96 14.91 3.57
CA CYS A 339 -33.95 15.23 4.57
C CYS A 339 -34.34 14.59 5.91
N LYS A 340 -33.54 13.65 6.40
CA LYS A 340 -33.72 13.01 7.72
C LYS A 340 -33.25 13.93 8.85
N HIS A 341 -32.04 14.45 8.72
CA HIS A 341 -31.38 15.26 9.75
C HIS A 341 -30.64 16.44 9.15
N VAL A 342 -30.61 17.55 9.90
CA VAL A 342 -29.76 18.72 9.63
C VAL A 342 -28.73 18.82 10.75
N LEU A 343 -27.47 18.62 10.40
CA LEU A 343 -26.34 18.58 11.32
C LEU A 343 -25.79 19.99 11.46
N ILE A 344 -26.10 20.64 12.59
CA ILE A 344 -25.74 22.02 12.90
C ILE A 344 -24.66 22.01 13.99
N GLY A 345 -23.57 22.73 13.75
CA GLY A 345 -22.52 22.90 14.77
C GLY A 345 -21.18 23.41 14.23
N HIS A 346 -20.89 23.26 12.93
CA HIS A 346 -19.75 23.94 12.33
C HIS A 346 -19.98 25.45 12.27
N VAL A 347 -18.91 26.22 12.50
CA VAL A 347 -18.95 27.69 12.49
C VAL A 347 -18.68 28.23 11.08
N SER A 348 -18.03 27.42 10.24
CA SER A 348 -17.61 27.78 8.89
C SER A 348 -17.93 26.67 7.89
N GLN A 349 -17.60 26.90 6.61
CA GLN A 349 -18.00 26.05 5.51
C GLN A 349 -17.45 24.61 5.62
N ILE A 350 -18.28 23.62 5.26
CA ILE A 350 -17.86 22.22 5.20
C ILE A 350 -17.23 21.91 3.83
N TYR A 351 -16.03 21.35 3.85
CA TYR A 351 -15.26 21.06 2.64
C TYR A 351 -15.23 19.58 2.26
N THR A 352 -15.35 18.70 3.25
CA THR A 352 -15.27 17.25 3.06
C THR A 352 -16.18 16.52 4.03
N ILE A 353 -16.72 15.39 3.60
CA ILE A 353 -17.62 14.54 4.35
C ILE A 353 -17.37 13.08 3.98
N VAL A 354 -17.40 12.19 4.97
CA VAL A 354 -17.29 10.74 4.79
C VAL A 354 -18.22 10.01 5.74
N THR A 355 -18.74 8.85 5.33
CA THR A 355 -19.61 8.02 6.18
C THR A 355 -19.37 6.53 5.99
N ASN A 356 -19.56 5.75 7.06
CA ASN A 356 -19.57 4.28 7.02
C ASN A 356 -20.98 3.71 7.32
N GLY A 357 -22.02 4.55 7.27
CA GLY A 357 -23.41 4.16 7.56
C GLY A 357 -23.83 4.27 9.02
N THR A 358 -22.89 4.24 9.96
CA THR A 358 -23.18 4.41 11.38
C THR A 358 -22.83 5.82 11.84
N ILE A 359 -21.70 6.33 11.37
CA ILE A 359 -21.18 7.66 11.70
C ILE A 359 -20.89 8.48 10.46
N ILE A 360 -20.82 9.79 10.66
CA ILE A 360 -20.44 10.79 9.66
C ILE A 360 -19.28 11.60 10.23
N ALA A 361 -18.23 11.80 9.46
CA ALA A 361 -17.18 12.76 9.78
C ALA A 361 -17.24 13.94 8.79
N THR A 362 -17.28 15.16 9.32
CA THR A 362 -17.29 16.40 8.53
C THR A 362 -16.03 17.21 8.82
N GLY A 363 -15.34 17.66 7.77
CA GLY A 363 -14.17 18.53 7.86
C GLY A 363 -14.49 19.92 7.34
N SER A 364 -14.14 20.94 8.11
CA SER A 364 -14.59 22.32 7.91
C SER A 364 -13.43 23.32 7.84
N MET A 365 -13.75 24.51 7.32
CA MET A 365 -12.89 25.68 7.34
C MET A 365 -12.69 26.25 8.76
N ASP A 366 -13.49 25.82 9.74
CA ASP A 366 -13.31 26.15 11.17
C ASP A 366 -12.19 25.33 11.84
N ALA A 367 -11.40 24.58 11.08
CA ALA A 367 -10.30 23.73 11.52
C ALA A 367 -10.71 22.53 12.40
N HIS A 368 -12.01 22.27 12.56
CA HIS A 368 -12.51 21.13 13.33
C HIS A 368 -13.05 20.03 12.44
N ILE A 369 -12.99 18.81 13.00
CA ILE A 369 -13.71 17.66 12.47
C ILE A 369 -14.84 17.36 13.45
N ARG A 370 -16.07 17.21 12.97
CA ARG A 370 -17.19 16.77 13.81
C ARG A 370 -17.61 15.37 13.42
N ILE A 371 -17.88 14.55 14.43
CA ILE A 371 -18.40 13.20 14.28
C ILE A 371 -19.87 13.20 14.69
N TRP A 372 -20.72 12.65 13.83
CA TRP A 372 -22.16 12.63 14.00
C TRP A 372 -22.69 11.21 13.93
N SER A 373 -23.76 10.94 14.68
CA SER A 373 -24.54 9.72 14.53
C SER A 373 -25.42 9.81 13.29
N VAL A 374 -25.40 8.79 12.43
CA VAL A 374 -26.31 8.72 11.26
C VAL A 374 -27.76 8.54 11.72
N GLU A 375 -27.97 7.79 12.81
CA GLU A 375 -29.31 7.44 13.30
C GLU A 375 -29.99 8.62 13.98
N THR A 376 -29.31 9.28 14.92
CA THR A 376 -29.89 10.36 15.74
C THR A 376 -29.64 11.75 15.18
N GLY A 377 -28.63 11.92 14.31
CA GLY A 377 -28.20 13.25 13.83
C GLY A 377 -27.43 14.06 14.88
N GLU A 378 -27.14 13.50 16.05
CA GLU A 378 -26.44 14.19 17.12
C GLU A 378 -24.93 14.23 16.89
N CYS A 379 -24.28 15.28 17.37
CA CYS A 379 -22.82 15.39 17.37
C CYS A 379 -22.26 14.53 18.50
N LEU A 380 -21.59 13.42 18.14
CA LEU A 380 -20.96 12.49 19.09
C LEU A 380 -19.65 13.05 19.64
N SER A 381 -18.85 13.70 18.79
CA SER A 381 -17.55 14.25 19.19
C SER A 381 -17.10 15.38 18.26
N THR A 382 -16.23 16.24 18.77
CA THR A 382 -15.51 17.26 17.99
C THR A 382 -14.02 17.01 18.13
N LEU A 383 -13.37 16.63 17.04
CA LEU A 383 -11.94 16.32 17.01
C LEU A 383 -11.16 17.63 16.80
N HIS A 384 -10.32 17.94 17.78
CA HIS A 384 -9.49 19.14 17.80
C HIS A 384 -8.06 18.78 17.41
N GLY A 385 -7.39 19.64 16.65
CA GLY A 385 -5.95 19.50 16.40
C GLY A 385 -5.46 20.12 15.10
N HIS A 386 -6.31 20.23 14.08
CA HIS A 386 -5.95 21.04 12.91
C HIS A 386 -6.01 22.53 13.27
N THR A 387 -5.12 23.31 12.67
CA THR A 387 -5.02 24.77 12.89
C THR A 387 -5.54 25.59 11.71
N SER A 388 -5.96 24.90 10.65
CA SER A 388 -6.51 25.49 9.43
C SER A 388 -7.53 24.53 8.82
N LEU A 389 -8.10 24.91 7.67
CA LEU A 389 -9.13 24.17 6.94
C LEU A 389 -8.82 22.67 6.84
N VAL A 390 -9.78 21.84 7.25
CA VAL A 390 -9.71 20.38 7.04
C VAL A 390 -10.30 20.06 5.67
N GLY A 391 -9.41 19.93 4.67
CA GLY A 391 -9.80 19.81 3.27
C GLY A 391 -9.95 18.37 2.78
N GLN A 392 -9.34 17.41 3.46
CA GLN A 392 -9.32 16.00 3.07
C GLN A 392 -9.74 15.12 4.25
N LEU A 393 -10.68 14.20 3.99
CA LEU A 393 -11.05 13.13 4.93
C LEU A 393 -11.20 11.84 4.16
N GLN A 394 -10.75 10.75 4.76
CA GLN A 394 -11.07 9.40 4.32
C GLN A 394 -11.33 8.52 5.55
N LEU A 395 -12.28 7.60 5.41
CA LEU A 395 -12.72 6.69 6.47
C LEU A 395 -12.68 5.25 5.95
N SER A 396 -12.05 4.36 6.70
CA SER A 396 -12.01 2.91 6.44
C SER A 396 -12.11 2.18 7.77
N GLY A 397 -13.18 1.39 7.94
CA GLY A 397 -13.46 0.69 9.19
C GLY A 397 -13.50 1.64 10.39
N ASN A 398 -12.57 1.44 11.33
CA ASN A 398 -12.44 2.24 12.56
C ASN A 398 -11.40 3.37 12.45
N THR A 399 -10.83 3.61 11.28
CA THR A 399 -9.72 4.56 11.10
C THR A 399 -10.16 5.70 10.19
N LEU A 400 -10.05 6.92 10.70
CA LEU A 400 -10.23 8.14 9.93
C LEU A 400 -8.87 8.81 9.73
N VAL A 401 -8.58 9.23 8.51
CA VAL A 401 -7.39 10.02 8.19
C VAL A 401 -7.83 11.38 7.69
N SER A 402 -7.26 12.44 8.26
CA SER A 402 -7.53 13.82 7.89
C SER A 402 -6.28 14.53 7.40
N GLY A 403 -6.45 15.36 6.37
CA GLY A 403 -5.41 16.25 5.83
C GLY A 403 -5.87 17.70 5.88
N GLY A 404 -5.07 18.54 6.52
CA GLY A 404 -5.37 19.95 6.70
C GLY A 404 -4.60 20.89 5.76
N ALA A 405 -5.08 22.11 5.66
CA ALA A 405 -4.36 23.21 5.01
C ALA A 405 -3.15 23.70 5.84
N ASP A 406 -3.04 23.23 7.08
CA ASP A 406 -1.90 23.38 7.99
C ASP A 406 -0.72 22.45 7.66
N GLY A 407 -0.81 21.67 6.57
CA GLY A 407 0.24 20.72 6.17
C GLY A 407 0.30 19.47 7.05
N CYS A 408 -0.62 19.30 8.00
CA CYS A 408 -0.63 18.18 8.92
C CYS A 408 -1.56 17.05 8.43
N LEU A 409 -1.13 15.81 8.65
CA LEU A 409 -2.00 14.62 8.61
C LEU A 409 -2.30 14.18 10.03
N ARG A 410 -3.51 13.70 10.27
CA ARG A 410 -3.89 13.09 11.54
C ARG A 410 -4.64 11.79 11.28
N VAL A 411 -4.41 10.80 12.14
CA VAL A 411 -5.12 9.53 12.15
C VAL A 411 -5.90 9.45 13.44
N TRP A 412 -7.17 9.08 13.34
CA TRP A 412 -8.12 9.06 14.44
C TRP A 412 -8.73 7.66 14.57
N SER A 413 -8.93 7.24 15.82
CA SER A 413 -9.73 6.06 16.14
C SER A 413 -11.20 6.46 16.18
N MET A 414 -12.08 5.77 15.45
CA MET A 414 -13.51 6.05 15.45
C MET A 414 -14.26 5.39 16.62
N GLU A 415 -13.58 4.57 17.40
CA GLU A 415 -14.12 3.95 18.61
C GLU A 415 -13.93 4.86 19.82
N THR A 416 -12.76 5.52 19.93
CA THR A 416 -12.43 6.41 21.06
C THR A 416 -12.50 7.89 20.71
N PHE A 417 -12.55 8.24 19.42
CA PHE A 417 -12.46 9.61 18.92
C PHE A 417 -11.16 10.33 19.29
N GLU A 418 -10.08 9.57 19.49
CA GLU A 418 -8.76 10.10 19.83
C GLU A 418 -7.82 10.12 18.62
N CYS A 419 -6.92 11.11 18.61
CA CYS A 419 -5.84 11.19 17.62
C CYS A 419 -4.78 10.15 17.95
N THR A 420 -4.67 9.09 17.14
CA THR A 420 -3.67 8.04 17.34
C THR A 420 -2.30 8.45 16.78
N GLN A 421 -2.29 9.17 15.65
CA GLN A 421 -1.06 9.63 14.99
C GLN A 421 -1.22 11.05 14.48
N GLN A 422 -0.13 11.81 14.54
CA GLN A 422 -0.03 13.15 13.97
C GLN A 422 1.27 13.26 13.16
N PHE A 423 1.16 13.78 11.95
CA PHE A 423 2.28 13.97 11.05
C PHE A 423 2.34 15.43 10.62
N SER A 424 3.49 16.08 10.83
CA SER A 424 3.84 17.32 10.13
C SER A 424 4.28 16.95 8.72
N ALA A 425 3.30 16.62 7.88
CA ALA A 425 3.55 15.93 6.63
C ALA A 425 4.15 16.84 5.57
N HIS A 426 3.68 18.08 5.47
CA HIS A 426 4.05 19.02 4.42
C HIS A 426 4.20 20.43 4.98
N ASP A 427 4.94 21.27 4.24
CA ASP A 427 5.15 22.68 4.59
C ASP A 427 3.96 23.55 4.14
N ASN A 428 3.13 23.02 3.24
CA ASN A 428 1.98 23.68 2.63
C ASN A 428 0.71 22.81 2.72
N SER A 429 -0.42 23.40 2.35
CA SER A 429 -1.74 22.75 2.32
C SER A 429 -1.75 21.41 1.57
N ILE A 430 -2.31 20.38 2.21
CA ILE A 430 -2.50 19.05 1.65
C ILE A 430 -3.64 19.10 0.62
N THR A 431 -3.30 18.80 -0.64
CA THR A 431 -4.23 18.87 -1.77
C THR A 431 -4.98 17.58 -1.98
N CYS A 432 -4.35 16.44 -1.68
CA CYS A 432 -4.90 15.11 -1.88
C CYS A 432 -4.39 14.13 -0.84
N LEU A 433 -5.26 13.19 -0.49
CA LEU A 433 -5.04 12.15 0.50
C LEU A 433 -5.69 10.86 0.03
N GLN A 434 -4.96 9.75 0.13
CA GLN A 434 -5.50 8.39 0.04
C GLN A 434 -4.84 7.55 1.12
N PHE A 435 -5.55 6.57 1.68
CA PHE A 435 -4.95 5.60 2.60
C PHE A 435 -5.53 4.19 2.43
N ASP A 436 -4.74 3.20 2.84
CA ASP A 436 -5.15 1.81 3.03
C ASP A 436 -4.81 1.37 4.48
N ASP A 437 -4.93 0.08 4.78
CA ASP A 437 -4.69 -0.44 6.14
C ASP A 437 -3.23 -0.32 6.63
N ASP A 438 -2.27 -0.03 5.74
CA ASP A 438 -0.83 0.00 6.01
C ASP A 438 -0.17 1.35 5.67
N HIS A 439 -0.70 2.08 4.69
CA HIS A 439 -0.06 3.20 4.02
C HIS A 439 -0.97 4.42 3.94
N ILE A 440 -0.37 5.60 4.06
CA ILE A 440 -1.00 6.87 3.69
C ILE A 440 -0.18 7.49 2.57
N LEU A 441 -0.84 7.87 1.48
CA LEU A 441 -0.26 8.67 0.41
C LEU A 441 -0.80 10.09 0.49
N SER A 442 0.10 11.06 0.68
CA SER A 442 -0.24 12.47 0.77
C SER A 442 0.45 13.30 -0.30
N ALA A 443 -0.26 14.30 -0.81
CA ALA A 443 0.28 15.29 -1.72
C ALA A 443 -0.11 16.70 -1.28
N ALA A 444 0.77 17.67 -1.47
CA ALA A 444 0.54 19.05 -1.06
C ALA A 444 0.99 20.07 -2.11
N ASN A 445 0.65 21.34 -1.85
CA ASN A 445 1.09 22.49 -2.64
C ASN A 445 2.61 22.76 -2.56
N ASP A 446 3.37 21.99 -1.78
CA ASP A 446 4.83 22.00 -1.79
C ASP A 446 5.43 21.19 -2.98
N GLY A 447 4.56 20.60 -3.80
CA GLY A 447 4.94 19.82 -4.97
C GLY A 447 5.47 18.42 -4.66
N LYS A 448 5.41 17.98 -3.39
CA LYS A 448 5.92 16.70 -2.92
C LYS A 448 4.77 15.72 -2.73
N VAL A 449 5.03 14.45 -3.04
CA VAL A 449 4.18 13.31 -2.67
C VAL A 449 4.95 12.45 -1.68
N LYS A 450 4.32 12.11 -0.55
CA LYS A 450 4.97 11.37 0.55
C LYS A 450 4.15 10.12 0.89
N LEU A 451 4.86 9.03 1.16
CA LEU A 451 4.30 7.76 1.59
C LEU A 451 4.62 7.53 3.06
N TRP A 452 3.60 7.24 3.86
CA TRP A 452 3.70 7.09 5.31
C TRP A 452 3.19 5.72 5.74
N ASP A 453 3.78 5.18 6.80
CA ASP A 453 3.29 4.00 7.51
C ASP A 453 2.25 4.43 8.55
N ILE A 454 1.02 3.95 8.41
CA ILE A 454 -0.10 4.33 9.29
C ILE A 454 0.06 3.80 10.72
N LYS A 455 0.65 2.61 10.88
CA LYS A 455 0.78 1.91 12.16
C LYS A 455 1.94 2.47 12.98
N ARG A 456 3.07 2.75 12.32
CA ARG A 456 4.29 3.24 12.96
C ARG A 456 4.37 4.75 13.05
N GLY A 457 3.56 5.48 12.28
CA GLY A 457 3.59 6.94 12.29
C GLY A 457 4.85 7.52 11.66
N ARG A 458 5.44 6.86 10.65
CA ARG A 458 6.73 7.26 10.06
C ARG A 458 6.65 7.48 8.55
N LEU A 459 7.45 8.42 8.05
CA LEU A 459 7.69 8.58 6.62
C LEU A 459 8.44 7.35 6.11
N LEU A 460 7.86 6.65 5.13
CA LEU A 460 8.52 5.53 4.45
C LEU A 460 9.48 6.06 3.38
N ARG A 461 8.96 6.90 2.47
CA ARG A 461 9.76 7.54 1.43
C ARG A 461 9.05 8.75 0.81
N ASN A 462 9.84 9.60 0.18
CA ASN A 462 9.31 10.54 -0.82
C ASN A 462 8.89 9.72 -2.04
N PHE A 463 7.62 9.85 -2.44
CA PHE A 463 6.99 8.96 -3.41
C PHE A 463 7.38 9.30 -4.85
N THR A 464 7.45 10.60 -5.16
CA THR A 464 7.87 11.14 -6.46
C THR A 464 8.99 12.16 -6.26
N GLN A 465 9.68 12.51 -7.35
CA GLN A 465 10.51 13.71 -7.37
C GLN A 465 9.61 14.96 -7.17
N PRO A 466 10.14 16.04 -6.54
CA PRO A 466 9.39 17.28 -6.41
C PRO A 466 8.91 17.82 -7.75
N SER A 467 7.69 18.33 -7.78
CA SER A 467 7.03 18.90 -8.95
C SER A 467 6.59 20.35 -8.66
N LYS A 468 6.12 21.09 -9.66
CA LYS A 468 5.58 22.45 -9.44
C LYS A 468 4.25 22.36 -8.67
N ILE A 469 3.38 21.45 -9.09
CA ILE A 469 2.06 21.24 -8.51
C ILE A 469 1.72 19.75 -8.59
N VAL A 470 1.13 19.18 -7.53
CA VAL A 470 0.48 17.86 -7.58
C VAL A 470 -1.02 18.05 -7.60
N TRP A 471 -1.66 17.64 -8.70
CA TRP A 471 -3.10 17.82 -8.93
C TRP A 471 -3.92 16.78 -8.19
N LYS A 472 -3.61 15.51 -8.42
CA LYS A 472 -4.37 14.37 -7.91
C LYS A 472 -3.48 13.16 -7.72
N ILE A 473 -3.79 12.39 -6.68
CA ILE A 473 -3.25 11.05 -6.43
C ILE A 473 -4.39 10.07 -6.28
N GLN A 474 -4.17 8.85 -6.74
CA GLN A 474 -5.02 7.71 -6.42
C GLN A 474 -4.20 6.45 -6.43
N PHE A 475 -4.46 5.51 -5.52
CA PHE A 475 -3.80 4.22 -5.54
C PHE A 475 -4.75 3.09 -5.17
N ASN A 476 -4.33 1.88 -5.49
CA ASN A 476 -4.92 0.61 -5.10
C ASN A 476 -3.78 -0.30 -4.61
N ASN A 477 -4.06 -1.55 -4.30
CA ASN A 477 -3.04 -2.45 -3.72
C ASN A 477 -1.79 -2.65 -4.60
N THR A 478 -1.92 -2.56 -5.92
CA THR A 478 -0.90 -2.95 -6.91
C THR A 478 -0.27 -1.75 -7.62
N LYS A 479 -0.97 -0.63 -7.71
CA LYS A 479 -0.59 0.54 -8.51
C LYS A 479 -0.95 1.84 -7.82
N ALA A 480 -0.18 2.88 -8.10
CA ALA A 480 -0.51 4.26 -7.77
C ALA A 480 -0.35 5.16 -8.99
N VAL A 481 -1.29 6.08 -9.17
CA VAL A 481 -1.27 7.09 -10.21
C VAL A 481 -1.12 8.47 -9.57
N VAL A 482 -0.14 9.22 -10.03
CA VAL A 482 0.13 10.60 -9.61
C VAL A 482 0.06 11.52 -10.81
N LEU A 483 -0.83 12.51 -10.76
CA LEU A 483 -0.92 13.58 -11.75
C LEU A 483 -0.31 14.85 -11.20
N MET A 484 0.70 15.36 -11.91
CA MET A 484 1.49 16.51 -11.49
C MET A 484 1.82 17.43 -12.66
N GLN A 485 2.24 18.64 -12.35
CA GLN A 485 2.80 19.58 -13.31
C GLN A 485 4.31 19.69 -13.09
N ARG A 486 5.09 19.42 -14.14
CA ARG A 486 6.54 19.58 -14.14
C ARG A 486 6.96 20.83 -14.91
N PRO A 487 8.03 21.52 -14.50
CA PRO A 487 8.61 22.57 -15.32
C PRO A 487 9.05 21.99 -16.66
N ARG A 488 8.86 22.74 -17.74
CA ARG A 488 9.40 22.36 -19.05
C ARG A 488 10.92 22.56 -19.05
N SER A 489 11.62 21.73 -19.83
CA SER A 489 13.07 21.83 -20.02
C SER A 489 13.50 23.09 -20.78
N ASP A 490 12.56 23.78 -21.44
CA ASP A 490 12.78 25.01 -22.21
C ASP A 490 12.80 26.28 -21.35
N GLY A 491 12.60 26.18 -20.03
CA GLY A 491 12.59 27.32 -19.12
C GLY A 491 11.33 28.19 -19.23
N SER A 492 10.32 27.79 -19.99
CA SER A 492 9.01 28.46 -19.99
C SER A 492 8.28 28.24 -18.65
N ASP A 493 7.57 29.26 -18.17
CA ASP A 493 6.83 29.19 -16.91
C ASP A 493 5.56 28.29 -17.01
N GLU A 494 5.21 27.90 -18.25
CA GLU A 494 4.19 26.90 -18.54
C GLU A 494 4.69 25.50 -18.19
N GLY A 495 4.24 24.99 -17.04
CA GLY A 495 4.52 23.61 -16.67
C GLY A 495 3.72 22.59 -17.51
N LYS A 496 4.35 21.46 -17.82
CA LYS A 496 3.78 20.33 -18.55
C LYS A 496 3.06 19.38 -17.59
N THR A 497 1.84 18.97 -17.92
CA THR A 497 1.13 17.91 -17.18
C THR A 497 1.81 16.57 -17.43
N VAL A 498 2.14 15.88 -16.35
CA VAL A 498 2.80 14.58 -16.35
C VAL A 498 2.03 13.64 -15.43
N MET A 499 1.81 12.41 -15.90
CA MET A 499 1.26 11.33 -15.11
C MET A 499 2.34 10.30 -14.83
N GLU A 500 2.51 9.93 -13.57
CA GLU A 500 3.33 8.78 -13.19
C GLU A 500 2.43 7.64 -12.74
N ILE A 501 2.62 6.48 -13.35
CA ILE A 501 2.00 5.22 -12.95
C ILE A 501 3.06 4.36 -12.29
N HIS A 502 2.94 4.18 -10.97
CA HIS A 502 3.80 3.34 -10.15
C HIS A 502 3.17 1.96 -10.05
N ASP A 503 3.85 0.93 -10.55
CA ASP A 503 3.41 -0.46 -10.50
C ASP A 503 4.29 -1.26 -9.52
N PHE A 504 3.64 -1.84 -8.51
CA PHE A 504 4.24 -2.62 -7.44
C PHE A 504 4.09 -4.12 -7.68
N ASP A 505 3.27 -4.54 -8.63
CA ASP A 505 3.08 -5.95 -8.97
C ASP A 505 3.94 -6.36 -10.16
N LEU A 506 5.24 -6.50 -9.89
CA LEU A 506 6.22 -6.91 -10.89
C LEU A 506 6.00 -8.34 -11.40
N SER A 507 5.33 -9.18 -10.61
CA SER A 507 5.12 -10.61 -10.92
C SER A 507 4.14 -10.85 -12.08
N ALA A 508 3.16 -9.96 -12.26
CA ALA A 508 2.21 -10.04 -13.37
C ALA A 508 2.85 -9.75 -14.75
N SER A 509 4.01 -9.07 -14.76
CA SER A 509 4.70 -8.64 -15.98
C SER A 509 5.72 -9.64 -16.51
N SER A 510 5.88 -10.79 -15.86
CA SER A 510 6.88 -11.80 -16.21
C SER A 510 6.34 -13.22 -16.01
N PRO A 511 6.11 -14.01 -17.08
CA PRO A 511 5.99 -15.45 -16.94
C PRO A 511 7.40 -15.98 -16.61
N ILE A 512 7.78 -15.97 -15.34
CA ILE A 512 9.04 -16.58 -14.92
C ILE A 512 8.75 -18.06 -14.66
N GLU A 513 8.88 -18.83 -15.74
CA GLU A 513 9.36 -20.20 -15.64
C GLU A 513 10.69 -20.19 -14.87
N GLY A 514 10.74 -20.90 -13.74
CA GLY A 514 11.98 -21.19 -13.03
C GLY A 514 12.11 -20.55 -11.64
N LEU A 515 11.54 -21.21 -10.62
CA LEU A 515 12.03 -21.23 -9.23
C LEU A 515 11.43 -22.38 -8.41
#